data_AF-K9EMH2-F1
#
_entry.id   AF-K9EMH2-F1
#
_cell.length_a   1.000
_cell.length_b   1.000
_cell.length_c   1.000
_cell.angle_alpha   90.00
_cell.angle_beta   90.00
_cell.angle_gamma   90.00
#
_symmetry.space_group_name_H-M   'P 1'
#
loop_
_entity.id
_entity.type
_entity.pdbx_description
1 polymer ?
#
loop_
_entity_poly.entity_id
_entity_poly.type
_entity_poly.pdbx_seq_one_letter_code
_entity_poly.pdbx_strand_id
1 'polypeptide(L)'
;MRLVYTFLILLFTTTNLQAQIKNVGDEMLAEQIKQSDKSYKLIYVFCNYCQASQIRYPEVVKATRNNENIDVFFICAQDSLEVVQYADTCKVTSAMYLINQNRKRKLVSFYNPIKATCKYLKKQLGVNSDKMGASDFCILDKNNKPIAQTNWEMKDDEYFELLKPYLSK
;
A
#
# COMPACT_ATOMS: atom_id res chain seq x y z
N MET A 1 -29.01 10.11 -36.89
CA MET A 1 -29.08 9.45 -35.57
C MET A 1 -28.03 8.35 -35.32
N ARG A 2 -26.97 8.18 -36.14
CA ARG A 2 -25.89 7.21 -35.87
C ARG A 2 -24.58 7.84 -35.36
N LEU A 3 -24.36 9.14 -35.59
CA LEU A 3 -23.13 9.85 -35.17
C LEU A 3 -23.13 10.27 -33.70
N VAL A 4 -24.30 10.45 -33.06
CA VAL A 4 -24.40 10.87 -31.66
C VAL A 4 -24.04 9.72 -30.70
N TYR A 5 -24.27 8.47 -31.11
CA TYR A 5 -23.93 7.30 -30.30
C TYR A 5 -22.43 6.96 -30.33
N THR A 6 -21.69 7.35 -31.37
CA THR A 6 -20.25 7.10 -31.45
C THR A 6 -19.46 8.00 -30.50
N PHE A 7 -19.95 9.22 -30.23
CA PHE A 7 -19.31 10.14 -29.28
C PHE A 7 -19.53 9.78 -27.81
N LEU A 8 -20.62 9.05 -27.49
CA LEU A 8 -20.92 8.60 -26.13
C LEU A 8 -20.11 7.37 -25.68
N ILE A 9 -19.56 6.60 -26.63
CA ILE A 9 -18.72 5.43 -26.33
C ILE A 9 -17.25 5.83 -26.12
N LEU A 10 -16.81 7.00 -26.62
CA LEU A 10 -15.45 7.50 -26.41
C LEU A 10 -15.22 8.17 -25.05
N LEU A 11 -16.25 8.38 -24.24
CA LEU A 11 -16.13 8.97 -22.90
C LEU A 11 -15.67 7.98 -21.82
N PHE A 12 -15.44 6.71 -22.15
CA PHE A 12 -15.08 5.66 -21.19
C PHE A 12 -13.60 5.28 -21.16
N THR A 13 -12.69 6.02 -21.79
CA THR A 13 -11.26 5.64 -21.81
C THR A 13 -10.29 6.76 -21.45
N THR A 14 -10.64 7.61 -20.48
CA THR A 14 -9.61 8.30 -19.68
C THR A 14 -10.10 8.48 -18.24
N THR A 15 -10.52 7.40 -17.57
CA THR A 15 -10.41 7.42 -16.11
C THR A 15 -8.91 7.38 -15.82
N ASN A 16 -8.31 8.56 -15.66
CA ASN A 16 -7.11 8.66 -14.82
C ASN A 16 -7.54 8.02 -13.50
N LEU A 17 -7.09 6.79 -13.26
CA LEU A 17 -7.38 6.06 -12.04
C LEU A 17 -6.61 6.79 -10.94
N GLN A 18 -7.16 7.92 -10.47
CA GLN A 18 -6.63 8.65 -9.33
C GLN A 18 -6.57 7.67 -8.16
N ALA A 19 -5.52 7.76 -7.35
CA ALA A 19 -5.37 6.91 -6.19
C ALA A 19 -6.66 6.94 -5.35
N GLN A 20 -7.22 5.77 -5.07
CA GLN A 20 -8.32 5.69 -4.12
C GLN A 20 -7.72 5.78 -2.71
N ILE A 21 -7.69 7.00 -2.17
CA ILE A 21 -7.27 7.23 -0.79
C ILE A 21 -8.39 6.75 0.13
N LYS A 22 -8.10 5.73 0.94
CA LYS A 22 -9.08 5.05 1.80
C LYS A 22 -8.73 5.30 3.26
N ASN A 23 -9.58 6.04 3.97
CA ASN A 23 -9.52 6.17 5.42
C ASN A 23 -10.70 5.41 6.04
N VAL A 24 -10.52 4.10 6.26
CA VAL A 24 -11.56 3.22 6.81
C VAL A 24 -11.44 3.05 8.32
N GLY A 25 -10.41 3.61 8.95
CA GLY A 25 -10.08 3.40 10.35
C GLY A 25 -9.15 2.20 10.57
N ASP A 26 -8.24 2.33 11.54
CA ASP A 26 -7.15 1.39 11.80
C ASP A 26 -7.63 -0.05 12.05
N GLU A 27 -8.67 -0.23 12.88
CA GLU A 27 -9.21 -1.54 13.24
C GLU A 27 -9.94 -2.19 12.06
N MET A 28 -10.80 -1.43 11.37
CA MET A 28 -11.50 -1.92 10.18
C MET A 28 -10.53 -2.28 9.05
N LEU A 29 -9.42 -1.54 8.87
CA LEU A 29 -8.39 -1.91 7.92
C LEU A 29 -7.75 -3.25 8.28
N ALA A 30 -7.46 -3.49 9.57
CA ALA A 30 -6.87 -4.75 10.00
C ALA A 30 -7.83 -5.92 9.76
N GLU A 31 -9.13 -5.71 9.98
CA GLU A 31 -10.17 -6.69 9.67
C GLU A 31 -10.26 -6.96 8.16
N GLN A 32 -10.27 -5.91 7.32
CA GLN A 32 -10.27 -6.07 5.86
C GLN A 32 -9.07 -6.89 5.37
N ILE A 33 -7.87 -6.61 5.88
CA ILE A 33 -6.67 -7.39 5.57
C ILE A 33 -6.86 -8.86 5.97
N LYS A 34 -7.40 -9.12 7.16
CA LYS A 34 -7.58 -10.47 7.70
C LYS A 34 -8.68 -11.28 6.99
N GLN A 35 -9.69 -10.59 6.47
CA GLN A 35 -10.85 -11.17 5.80
C GLN A 35 -10.60 -11.45 4.31
N SER A 36 -9.53 -10.92 3.73
CA SER A 36 -9.15 -11.23 2.35
C SER A 36 -9.01 -12.76 2.17
N ASP A 37 -9.68 -13.27 1.13
CA ASP A 37 -9.77 -14.68 0.77
C ASP A 37 -8.58 -15.15 -0.11
N LYS A 38 -7.72 -14.21 -0.50
CA LYS A 38 -6.49 -14.49 -1.25
C LYS A 38 -5.52 -15.33 -0.45
N SER A 39 -4.75 -16.16 -1.15
CA SER A 39 -3.71 -17.02 -0.56
C SER A 39 -2.67 -16.22 0.21
N TYR A 40 -2.37 -15.01 -0.26
CA TYR A 40 -1.42 -14.10 0.34
C TYR A 40 -1.98 -12.69 0.48
N LYS A 41 -1.55 -11.97 1.52
CA LYS A 41 -1.74 -10.51 1.65
C LYS A 41 -0.39 -9.83 1.66
N LEU A 42 -0.16 -8.91 0.73
CA LEU A 42 0.98 -8.02 0.74
C LEU A 42 0.59 -6.72 1.44
N ILE A 43 1.29 -6.38 2.50
CA ILE A 43 1.15 -5.09 3.16
C ILE A 43 2.43 -4.29 2.94
N TYR A 44 2.31 -3.17 2.25
CA TYR A 44 3.43 -2.31 1.86
C TYR A 44 3.43 -1.02 2.68
N VAL A 45 4.57 -0.68 3.27
CA VAL A 45 4.79 0.56 4.02
C VAL A 45 5.11 1.69 3.04
N PHE A 46 4.09 2.45 2.66
CA PHE A 46 4.24 3.57 1.75
C PHE A 46 4.71 4.83 2.48
N CYS A 47 5.71 5.52 1.91
CA CYS A 47 6.16 6.84 2.34
C CYS A 47 6.70 7.61 1.13
N ASN A 48 6.02 8.66 0.69
CA ASN A 48 6.44 9.38 -0.52
C ASN A 48 7.72 10.23 -0.34
N TYR A 49 8.12 10.52 0.89
CA TYR A 49 9.35 11.27 1.18
C TYR A 49 10.62 10.45 0.99
N CYS A 50 10.50 9.12 0.89
CA CYS A 50 11.63 8.22 0.80
C CYS A 50 11.86 7.80 -0.65
N GLN A 51 13.08 8.04 -1.15
CA GLN A 51 13.49 7.65 -2.51
C GLN A 51 13.25 6.16 -2.79
N ALA A 52 13.52 5.30 -1.80
CA ALA A 52 13.26 3.86 -1.92
C ALA A 52 11.79 3.56 -2.28
N SER A 53 10.83 4.25 -1.65
CA SER A 53 9.41 4.07 -1.96
C SER A 53 9.07 4.58 -3.35
N GLN A 54 9.69 5.67 -3.82
CA GLN A 54 9.46 6.20 -5.18
C GLN A 54 9.95 5.23 -6.27
N ILE A 55 11.02 4.49 -5.99
CA ILE A 55 11.60 3.49 -6.92
C ILE A 55 10.83 2.17 -6.88
N ARG A 56 10.58 1.63 -5.68
CA ARG A 56 10.03 0.28 -5.53
C ARG A 56 8.52 0.21 -5.68
N TYR A 57 7.78 1.27 -5.29
CA TYR A 57 6.31 1.26 -5.37
C TYR A 57 5.79 0.97 -6.78
N PRO A 58 6.26 1.66 -7.86
CA PRO A 58 5.78 1.38 -9.21
C PRO A 58 6.00 -0.08 -9.65
N GLU A 59 7.16 -0.65 -9.29
CA GLU A 59 7.48 -2.04 -9.64
C GLU A 59 6.65 -3.04 -8.83
N VAL A 60 6.39 -2.78 -7.54
CA VAL A 60 5.46 -3.60 -6.74
C VAL A 60 4.05 -3.55 -7.33
N VAL A 61 3.52 -2.35 -7.64
CA VAL A 61 2.20 -2.19 -8.27
C VAL A 61 2.13 -2.97 -9.57
N LYS A 62 3.16 -2.86 -10.41
CA LYS A 62 3.24 -3.57 -11.70
C LYS A 62 3.28 -5.09 -11.51
N ALA A 63 4.05 -5.58 -10.55
CA ALA A 63 4.20 -7.01 -10.27
C ALA A 63 2.94 -7.64 -9.68
N THR A 64 2.17 -6.90 -8.89
CA THR A 64 0.94 -7.39 -8.23
C THR A 64 -0.33 -7.09 -9.01
N ARG A 65 -0.25 -6.32 -10.10
CA ARG A 65 -1.43 -5.93 -10.88
C ARG A 65 -2.15 -7.17 -11.43
N ASN A 66 -3.45 -7.25 -11.18
CA ASN A 66 -4.33 -8.35 -11.61
C ASN A 66 -3.87 -9.73 -11.12
N ASN A 67 -3.10 -9.79 -10.02
CA ASN A 67 -2.65 -11.05 -9.46
C ASN A 67 -3.80 -11.72 -8.70
N GLU A 68 -4.16 -12.95 -9.08
CA GLU A 68 -5.29 -13.64 -8.47
C GLU A 68 -4.98 -14.25 -7.09
N ASN A 69 -3.70 -14.36 -6.74
CA ASN A 69 -3.24 -15.09 -5.57
C ASN A 69 -2.86 -14.18 -4.39
N ILE A 70 -2.67 -12.89 -4.64
CA ILE A 70 -2.27 -11.90 -3.63
C ILE A 70 -3.22 -10.71 -3.60
N ASP A 71 -3.62 -10.32 -2.39
CA ASP A 71 -4.28 -9.04 -2.14
C ASP A 71 -3.26 -8.02 -1.65
N VAL A 72 -3.43 -6.74 -1.99
CA VAL A 72 -2.39 -5.73 -1.78
C VAL A 72 -2.92 -4.51 -1.05
N PHE A 73 -2.23 -4.18 0.05
CA PHE A 73 -2.56 -3.07 0.94
C PHE A 73 -1.37 -2.12 1.04
N PHE A 74 -1.41 -1.02 0.28
CA PHE A 74 -0.46 0.08 0.44
C PHE A 74 -0.90 0.94 1.62
N ILE A 75 -0.16 0.90 2.73
CA ILE A 75 -0.51 1.59 3.97
C ILE A 75 0.39 2.79 4.19
N CYS A 76 -0.23 3.92 4.54
CA CYS A 76 0.44 5.14 4.90
C CYS A 76 -0.15 5.73 6.19
N ALA A 77 0.70 6.27 7.05
CA ALA A 77 0.28 6.95 8.28
C ALA A 77 0.43 8.48 8.19
N GLN A 78 0.72 9.01 7.00
CA GLN A 78 0.79 10.44 6.73
C GLN A 78 -0.60 11.09 6.75
N ASP A 79 -0.63 12.42 6.80
CA ASP A 79 -1.89 13.15 6.81
C ASP A 79 -2.66 13.00 5.49
N SER A 80 -3.99 12.96 5.54
CA SER A 80 -4.80 12.83 4.33
C SER A 80 -4.57 13.96 3.33
N LEU A 81 -4.38 15.21 3.80
CA LEU A 81 -4.11 16.36 2.93
C LEU A 81 -2.77 16.24 2.20
N GLU A 82 -1.75 15.76 2.92
CA GLU A 82 -0.44 15.45 2.38
C GLU A 82 -0.57 14.37 1.29
N VAL A 83 -1.24 13.27 1.61
CA VAL A 83 -1.36 12.11 0.72
C VAL A 83 -2.10 12.44 -0.59
N VAL A 84 -3.13 13.29 -0.56
CA VAL A 84 -3.86 13.71 -1.77
C VAL A 84 -2.92 14.39 -2.76
N GLN A 85 -2.18 15.40 -2.32
CA GLN A 85 -1.25 16.14 -3.18
C GLN A 85 -0.16 15.22 -3.76
N TYR A 86 0.27 14.23 -2.98
CA TYR A 86 1.32 13.31 -3.38
C TYR A 86 0.84 12.19 -4.30
N ALA A 87 -0.37 11.70 -4.11
CA ALA A 87 -0.97 10.72 -5.00
C ALA A 87 -1.02 11.24 -6.44
N ASP A 88 -1.41 12.51 -6.61
CA ASP A 88 -1.42 13.18 -7.90
C ASP A 88 -0.01 13.38 -8.46
N THR A 89 0.94 13.86 -7.63
CA THR A 89 2.33 14.09 -8.06
C THR A 89 3.05 12.81 -8.47
N CYS A 90 2.88 11.73 -7.70
CA CYS A 90 3.57 10.46 -7.90
C CYS A 90 2.79 9.50 -8.81
N LYS A 91 1.65 9.94 -9.38
CA LYS A 91 0.75 9.14 -10.21
C LYS A 91 0.42 7.79 -9.58
N VAL A 92 0.11 7.80 -8.28
CA VAL A 92 -0.31 6.61 -7.53
C VAL A 92 -1.61 6.10 -8.16
N THR A 93 -1.60 4.84 -8.63
CA THR A 93 -2.75 4.25 -9.35
C THR A 93 -3.48 3.20 -8.53
N SER A 94 -2.91 2.77 -7.40
CA SER A 94 -3.53 1.78 -6.51
C SER A 94 -4.23 2.44 -5.32
N ALA A 95 -5.14 1.70 -4.68
CA ALA A 95 -5.75 2.14 -3.44
C ALA A 95 -4.67 2.31 -2.35
N MET A 96 -4.75 3.41 -1.60
CA MET A 96 -3.81 3.71 -0.53
C MET A 96 -4.58 3.92 0.77
N TYR A 97 -4.25 3.11 1.77
CA TYR A 97 -4.95 3.02 3.03
C TYR A 97 -4.28 3.91 4.07
N LEU A 98 -5.06 4.79 4.66
CA LEU A 98 -4.61 5.69 5.70
C LEU A 98 -4.88 5.12 7.08
N ILE A 99 -3.90 5.21 7.96
CA ILE A 99 -4.02 4.88 9.38
C ILE A 99 -3.67 6.08 10.24
N ASN A 100 -4.04 6.02 11.52
CA ASN A 100 -3.69 7.01 12.53
C ASN A 100 -4.13 8.45 12.21
N GLN A 101 -5.23 8.59 11.46
CA GLN A 101 -5.75 9.90 11.02
C GLN A 101 -6.37 10.72 12.15
N ASN A 102 -6.86 10.06 13.22
CA ASN A 102 -7.47 10.73 14.38
C ASN A 102 -6.44 11.14 15.46
N ARG A 103 -5.14 11.13 15.15
CA ARG A 103 -4.10 11.46 16.12
C ARG A 103 -4.21 12.91 16.57
N LYS A 104 -4.12 13.15 17.90
CA LYS A 104 -4.00 14.50 18.43
C LYS A 104 -2.67 15.10 17.98
N ARG A 105 -2.72 16.13 17.14
CA ARG A 105 -1.53 16.89 16.72
C ARG A 105 -1.02 17.70 17.91
N LYS A 106 0.24 17.49 18.30
CA LYS A 106 0.92 18.36 19.28
C LYS A 106 1.61 19.50 18.53
N LEU A 107 1.67 20.69 19.15
CA LEU A 107 2.33 21.88 18.59
C LEU A 107 3.78 21.61 18.17
N VAL A 108 4.48 20.75 18.90
CA VAL A 108 5.81 20.24 18.56
C VAL A 108 5.75 18.72 18.59
N SER A 109 5.82 18.09 17.42
CA SER A 109 5.74 16.64 17.28
C SER A 109 6.60 16.18 16.11
N PHE A 110 7.69 15.48 16.39
CA PHE A 110 8.43 14.67 15.41
C PHE A 110 7.65 13.38 15.12
N TYR A 111 6.51 13.52 14.45
CA TYR A 111 5.73 12.37 14.06
C TYR A 111 6.44 11.64 12.93
N ASN A 112 6.79 10.38 13.19
CA ASN A 112 7.37 9.51 12.17
C ASN A 112 6.27 8.58 11.62
N PRO A 113 5.74 8.84 10.41
CA PRO A 113 4.68 8.05 9.82
C PRO A 113 5.12 6.60 9.57
N ILE A 114 6.36 6.36 9.18
CA ILE A 114 6.91 5.01 8.95
C ILE A 114 6.88 4.20 10.25
N LYS A 115 7.35 4.80 11.35
CA LYS A 115 7.33 4.16 12.67
C LYS A 115 5.90 3.89 13.15
N ALA A 116 4.95 4.78 12.84
CA ALA A 116 3.54 4.58 13.14
C ALA A 116 2.97 3.39 12.36
N THR A 117 3.25 3.28 11.06
CA THR A 117 2.88 2.11 10.25
C THR A 117 3.50 0.84 10.79
N CYS A 118 4.80 0.81 11.10
CA CYS A 118 5.46 -0.36 11.66
C CYS A 118 4.83 -0.80 12.99
N LYS A 119 4.49 0.15 13.87
CA LYS A 119 3.78 -0.14 15.13
C LYS A 119 2.38 -0.70 14.90
N TYR A 120 1.66 -0.17 13.91
CA TYR A 120 0.36 -0.70 13.49
C TYR A 120 0.48 -2.16 13.03
N LEU A 121 1.43 -2.48 12.13
CA LEU A 121 1.66 -3.84 11.64
C LEU A 121 1.99 -4.82 12.78
N LYS A 122 2.86 -4.41 13.71
CA LYS A 122 3.21 -5.23 14.88
C LYS A 122 2.00 -5.50 15.78
N LYS A 123 1.22 -4.46 16.08
CA LYS A 123 0.06 -4.56 16.98
C LYS A 123 -1.10 -5.34 16.36
N GLN A 124 -1.43 -5.05 15.10
CA GLN A 124 -2.66 -5.56 14.48
C GLN A 124 -2.47 -6.87 13.72
N LEU A 125 -1.26 -7.11 13.20
CA LEU A 125 -0.97 -8.21 12.28
C LEU A 125 0.17 -9.13 12.77
N GLY A 126 0.76 -8.85 13.94
CA GLY A 126 1.83 -9.69 14.52
C GLY A 126 3.15 -9.68 13.74
N VAL A 127 3.37 -8.68 12.87
CA VAL A 127 4.56 -8.56 12.02
C VAL A 127 5.76 -8.10 12.85
N ASN A 128 6.93 -8.70 12.65
CA ASN A 128 8.17 -8.28 13.30
C ASN A 128 8.77 -7.04 12.60
N SER A 129 8.16 -5.88 12.81
CA SER A 129 8.49 -4.65 12.08
C SER A 129 9.71 -3.89 12.62
N ASP A 130 10.52 -4.48 13.50
CA ASP A 130 11.63 -3.77 14.19
C ASP A 130 12.74 -3.29 13.22
N LYS A 131 12.91 -3.98 12.09
CA LYS A 131 13.80 -3.58 10.99
C LYS A 131 13.06 -3.11 9.72
N MET A 132 11.75 -2.88 9.79
CA MET A 132 11.01 -2.37 8.64
C MET A 132 11.11 -0.84 8.57
N GLY A 133 11.21 -0.32 7.36
CA GLY A 133 11.28 1.09 7.02
C GLY A 133 10.30 1.47 5.91
N ALA A 134 10.52 2.65 5.33
CA ALA A 134 9.80 3.05 4.13
C ALA A 134 10.09 2.06 3.00
N SER A 135 9.06 1.79 2.20
CA SER A 135 9.11 0.86 1.08
C SER A 135 9.17 -0.62 1.44
N ASP A 136 9.25 -0.98 2.71
CA ASP A 136 9.24 -2.38 3.09
C ASP A 136 7.85 -3.00 2.96
N PHE A 137 7.78 -4.28 2.64
CA PHE A 137 6.55 -5.05 2.68
C PHE A 137 6.63 -6.22 3.66
N CYS A 138 5.48 -6.71 4.07
CA CYS A 138 5.35 -8.05 4.63
C CYS A 138 4.28 -8.85 3.88
N ILE A 139 4.41 -10.17 3.95
CA ILE A 139 3.48 -11.14 3.38
C ILE A 139 2.85 -11.90 4.52
N LEU A 140 1.51 -11.90 4.55
CA LEU A 140 0.72 -12.80 5.37
C LEU A 140 0.23 -13.96 4.50
N ASP A 141 0.17 -15.16 5.07
CA ASP A 141 -0.53 -16.28 4.46
C ASP A 141 -2.07 -16.16 4.59
N LYS A 142 -2.80 -17.13 4.02
CA LYS A 142 -4.25 -17.23 4.12
C LYS A 142 -4.78 -17.22 5.57
N ASN A 143 -3.98 -17.71 6.53
CA ASN A 143 -4.31 -17.78 7.95
C ASN A 143 -3.87 -16.51 8.71
N ASN A 144 -3.46 -15.46 8.00
CA ASN A 144 -2.98 -14.20 8.55
C ASN A 144 -1.68 -14.31 9.35
N LYS A 145 -0.89 -15.35 9.11
CA LYS A 145 0.44 -15.51 9.72
C LYS A 145 1.47 -14.78 8.86
N PRO A 146 2.34 -13.92 9.44
CA PRO A 146 3.49 -13.38 8.73
C PRO A 146 4.45 -14.49 8.30
N ILE A 147 4.76 -14.57 7.01
CA ILE A 147 5.63 -15.60 6.44
C ILE A 147 6.87 -15.04 5.73
N ALA A 148 6.83 -13.76 5.32
CA ALA A 148 7.97 -13.04 4.78
C ALA A 148 7.84 -11.55 5.09
N GLN A 149 8.98 -10.87 5.13
CA GLN A 149 9.04 -9.42 5.26
C GLN A 149 10.37 -8.90 4.78
N THR A 150 10.36 -7.67 4.25
CA THR A 150 11.58 -6.98 3.89
C THR A 150 12.14 -6.18 5.07
N ASN A 151 13.32 -5.58 4.88
CA ASN A 151 13.96 -4.68 5.81
C ASN A 151 14.72 -3.61 5.04
N TRP A 152 14.97 -2.48 5.72
CA TRP A 152 15.64 -1.29 5.20
C TRP A 152 17.10 -1.48 4.73
N GLU A 153 17.73 -2.62 5.02
CA GLU A 153 19.11 -2.93 4.62
C GLU A 153 19.16 -3.76 3.31
N MET A 154 18.02 -4.27 2.83
CA MET A 154 17.97 -5.13 1.65
C MET A 154 18.16 -4.37 0.33
N LYS A 155 18.92 -5.01 -0.56
CA LYS A 155 19.10 -4.58 -1.96
C LYS A 155 17.86 -4.87 -2.79
N ASP A 156 17.70 -4.14 -3.88
CA ASP A 156 16.50 -4.25 -4.73
C ASP A 156 16.34 -5.64 -5.36
N ASP A 157 17.43 -6.29 -5.78
CA ASP A 157 17.35 -7.65 -6.35
C ASP A 157 16.79 -8.64 -5.32
N GLU A 158 17.35 -8.66 -4.11
CA GLU A 158 16.88 -9.51 -3.00
C GLU A 158 15.43 -9.18 -2.62
N TYR A 159 15.08 -7.90 -2.60
CA TYR A 159 13.73 -7.42 -2.31
C TYR A 159 12.69 -8.00 -3.28
N PHE A 160 12.97 -7.95 -4.59
CA PHE A 160 12.04 -8.45 -5.60
C PHE A 160 12.08 -9.97 -5.73
N GLU A 161 13.23 -10.63 -5.54
CA GLU A 161 13.28 -12.09 -5.45
C GLU A 161 12.41 -12.62 -4.29
N LEU A 162 12.39 -11.94 -3.15
CA LEU A 162 11.54 -12.31 -2.02
C LEU A 162 10.05 -12.24 -2.37
N LEU A 163 9.63 -11.32 -3.25
CA LEU A 163 8.23 -11.15 -3.64
C LEU A 163 7.75 -12.23 -4.62
N LYS A 164 8.62 -12.68 -5.53
CA LYS A 164 8.24 -13.55 -6.66
C LYS A 164 7.46 -14.82 -6.29
N PRO A 165 7.80 -15.59 -5.24
CA PRO A 165 7.09 -16.83 -4.90
C PRO A 165 5.61 -16.65 -4.58
N TYR A 166 5.19 -15.43 -4.23
CA TYR A 166 3.82 -15.10 -3.84
C TYR A 166 2.97 -14.61 -5.01
N LEU A 167 3.61 -14.34 -6.16
CA LEU A 167 2.96 -13.90 -7.37
C LEU A 167 2.62 -15.12 -8.23
N SER A 168 1.33 -15.40 -8.46
CA SER A 168 0.92 -16.27 -9.56
C SER A 168 0.64 -15.43 -10.82
N LYS A 169 0.71 -16.04 -12.00
CA LYS A 169 0.01 -15.50 -13.17
C LYS A 169 -1.34 -16.18 -13.26
#